data_AF-A0A7R9FK83-F1
#
_entry.id   AF-A0A7R9FK83-F1
#
_cell.length_a   1.000
_cell.length_b   1.000
_cell.length_c   1.000
_cell.angle_alpha   90.00
_cell.angle_beta   90.00
_cell.angle_gamma   90.00
#
_symmetry.space_group_name_H-M   'P 1'
#
loop_
_entity.id
_entity.type
_entity.pdbx_description
1 polymer ?
#
loop_
_entity_poly.entity_id
_entity_poly.type
_entity_poly.pdbx_seq_one_letter_code
_entity_poly.pdbx_strand_id
1 'polypeptide(L)'
;MSVAQTCKLHSLLDQPDIVYHAYLGVGALAGRYCRSHSCENNAVFNELINKLSRKLSSGCKVSSRDQEDEVLIALKALANVQQLNDPIADKLRQCFSDPSVPSRIRVAALETARTDACRTKKSALTVLKNVHEDSELRIKAYLAAVQCPCGSLANALKELLEAEQVNQVGSFIVSHLRNLRATSNPEKQQAKEQLKEVRTTKRFPEDFRKFSHNIEFSYLLDGLNVGTSTESNVIFSQKSFLPRSASLNLTTEIFGHAFNLLELGVRTENLERALEKYFGPRGYFNAHEPKEVYETARGKLLSLTDKVKERFQQSTRSKRSAKRSDIELLADKAHQSLGPDYVDNHIDLDLSVKLFGSEVGWKNLGGTIDEFTPEALIDKFFNSVDGGLRKSKDVDLNLRNHVTFLETELTYPTSLGLPLKLVTSGSAALHLQLKGNVDLPAIIRDPKNANYQVKVVPRSVFYLGGFVKDSRGGRHLDELLTCSRDSQANI
;
A
#
# COMPACT_ATOMS: atom_id res chain seq x y z
N MET A 1 -16.85 -3.79 16.47
CA MET A 1 -17.64 -3.97 15.24
C MET A 1 -18.61 -5.12 15.50
N SER A 2 -19.92 -4.94 15.33
CA SER A 2 -20.93 -5.96 15.62
C SER A 2 -21.24 -6.84 14.40
N VAL A 3 -21.84 -8.02 14.60
CA VAL A 3 -22.26 -8.93 13.51
C VAL A 3 -23.16 -8.22 12.48
N ALA A 4 -24.02 -7.31 12.94
CA ALA A 4 -24.88 -6.49 12.08
C ALA A 4 -24.09 -5.54 11.15
N GLN A 5 -22.93 -5.02 11.61
CA GLN A 5 -22.06 -4.21 10.76
C GLN A 5 -21.38 -5.07 9.69
N THR A 6 -20.98 -6.30 10.03
CA THR A 6 -20.44 -7.26 9.06
C THR A 6 -21.45 -7.54 7.96
N CYS A 7 -22.73 -7.77 8.27
CA CYS A 7 -23.75 -8.06 7.26
C CYS A 7 -24.08 -6.88 6.33
N LYS A 8 -23.95 -5.62 6.77
CA LYS A 8 -24.04 -4.45 5.87
C LYS A 8 -22.89 -4.39 4.86
N LEU A 9 -21.72 -4.95 5.19
CA LEU A 9 -20.60 -5.04 4.24
C LEU A 9 -20.89 -6.07 3.14
N HIS A 10 -21.64 -7.13 3.43
CA HIS A 10 -22.06 -8.10 2.40
C HIS A 10 -22.88 -7.42 1.30
N SER A 11 -23.86 -6.59 1.68
CA SER A 11 -24.69 -5.86 0.70
C SER A 11 -23.90 -4.84 -0.12
N LEU A 12 -22.83 -4.27 0.43
CA LEU A 12 -21.98 -3.32 -0.29
C LEU A 12 -21.19 -4.05 -1.39
N LEU A 13 -20.64 -5.23 -1.09
CA LEU A 13 -19.88 -6.04 -2.05
C LEU A 13 -20.73 -6.65 -3.18
N ASP A 14 -22.05 -6.61 -3.07
CA ASP A 14 -22.97 -7.12 -4.09
C ASP A 14 -23.41 -6.02 -5.08
N GLN A 15 -22.96 -4.78 -4.91
CA GLN A 15 -23.20 -3.70 -5.86
C GLN A 15 -22.32 -3.86 -7.12
N PRO A 16 -22.88 -3.70 -8.33
CA PRO A 16 -22.16 -3.96 -9.59
C PRO A 16 -21.00 -2.99 -9.86
N ASP A 17 -21.11 -1.73 -9.41
CA ASP A 17 -20.12 -0.68 -9.67
C ASP A 17 -19.41 -0.22 -8.37
N ILE A 18 -18.96 -1.17 -7.56
CA ILE A 18 -18.25 -0.85 -6.33
C ILE A 18 -16.89 -0.20 -6.65
N VAL A 19 -16.67 1.02 -6.16
CA VAL A 19 -15.37 1.69 -6.25
C VAL A 19 -14.34 0.85 -5.51
N TYR A 20 -13.17 0.60 -6.10
CA TYR A 20 -12.12 -0.26 -5.52
C TYR A 20 -11.72 0.12 -4.08
N HIS A 21 -11.82 1.40 -3.71
CA HIS A 21 -11.63 1.90 -2.35
C HIS A 21 -12.56 1.22 -1.32
N ALA A 22 -13.80 0.92 -1.70
CA ALA A 22 -14.72 0.22 -0.83
C ALA A 22 -14.30 -1.25 -0.66
N TYR A 23 -13.69 -1.89 -1.67
CA TYR A 23 -13.11 -3.23 -1.53
C TYR A 23 -11.98 -3.25 -0.48
N LEU A 24 -11.05 -2.29 -0.58
CA LEU A 24 -9.96 -2.12 0.39
C LEU A 24 -10.48 -1.82 1.80
N GLY A 25 -11.49 -0.96 1.91
CA GLY A 25 -12.14 -0.58 3.16
C GLY A 25 -12.88 -1.75 3.83
N VAL A 26 -13.60 -2.57 3.05
CA VAL A 26 -14.25 -3.79 3.56
C VAL A 26 -13.21 -4.77 4.10
N GLY A 27 -12.10 -4.98 3.38
CA GLY A 27 -10.98 -5.80 3.85
C GLY A 27 -10.40 -5.30 5.18
N ALA A 28 -10.17 -3.98 5.30
CA ALA A 28 -9.62 -3.38 6.52
C ALA A 28 -10.58 -3.47 7.72
N LEU A 29 -11.89 -3.31 7.49
CA LEU A 29 -12.92 -3.51 8.52
C LEU A 29 -12.98 -4.97 8.98
N ALA A 30 -12.91 -5.91 8.04
CA ALA A 30 -12.87 -7.34 8.33
C ALA A 30 -11.64 -7.70 9.17
N GLY A 31 -10.46 -7.18 8.83
CA GLY A 31 -9.25 -7.39 9.63
C GLY A 31 -9.32 -6.77 11.02
N ARG A 32 -9.90 -5.56 11.15
CA ARG A 32 -10.15 -4.96 12.47
C ARG A 32 -11.09 -5.80 13.32
N TYR A 33 -12.09 -6.44 12.72
CA TYR A 33 -13.00 -7.33 13.44
C TYR A 33 -12.26 -8.56 14.00
N CYS A 34 -11.36 -9.18 13.21
CA CYS A 34 -10.60 -10.35 13.65
C CYS A 34 -9.58 -10.08 14.73
N ARG A 35 -9.09 -8.83 14.86
CA ARG A 35 -8.24 -8.46 16.00
C ARG A 35 -8.98 -8.45 17.34
N SER A 36 -10.30 -8.38 17.34
CA SER A 36 -11.12 -8.32 18.56
C SER A 36 -12.03 -9.53 18.76
N HIS A 37 -12.18 -10.39 17.75
CA HIS A 37 -13.07 -11.56 17.79
C HIS A 37 -12.41 -12.75 17.13
N SER A 38 -12.74 -13.97 17.58
CA SER A 38 -12.35 -15.18 16.85
C SER A 38 -13.04 -15.20 15.50
N CYS A 39 -12.24 -15.03 14.45
CA CYS A 39 -12.66 -15.21 13.06
C CYS A 39 -12.56 -16.66 12.60
N GLU A 40 -11.80 -17.49 13.32
CA GLU A 40 -11.71 -18.92 13.07
C GLU A 40 -13.07 -19.57 13.35
N ASN A 41 -13.60 -20.29 12.36
CA ASN A 41 -14.93 -20.93 12.37
C ASN A 41 -16.16 -20.01 12.41
N ASN A 42 -16.01 -18.71 12.12
CA ASN A 42 -17.15 -17.80 12.03
C ASN A 42 -17.77 -17.83 10.62
N ALA A 43 -19.01 -18.32 10.50
CA ALA A 43 -19.70 -18.49 9.21
C ALA A 43 -19.89 -17.16 8.45
N VAL A 44 -20.28 -16.09 9.15
CA VAL A 44 -20.50 -14.75 8.57
C VAL A 44 -19.19 -14.20 8.02
N PHE A 45 -18.12 -14.32 8.80
CA PHE A 45 -16.79 -13.90 8.36
C PHE A 45 -16.28 -14.72 7.17
N ASN A 46 -16.44 -16.05 7.22
CA ASN A 46 -16.05 -16.93 6.11
C ASN A 46 -16.78 -16.57 4.81
N GLU A 47 -18.08 -16.27 4.88
CA GLU A 47 -18.83 -15.80 3.73
C GLU A 47 -18.30 -14.44 3.23
N LEU A 48 -17.97 -13.50 4.12
CA LEU A 48 -17.39 -12.20 3.75
C LEU A 48 -16.07 -12.36 2.99
N ILE A 49 -15.12 -13.14 3.52
CA ILE A 49 -13.83 -13.32 2.82
C ILE A 49 -14.05 -14.10 1.52
N ASN A 50 -14.96 -15.07 1.48
CA ASN A 50 -15.30 -15.76 0.24
C ASN A 50 -15.82 -14.78 -0.82
N LYS A 51 -16.68 -13.82 -0.42
CA LYS A 51 -17.14 -12.74 -1.31
C LYS A 51 -16.00 -11.84 -1.81
N LEU A 52 -15.04 -11.49 -0.95
CA LEU A 52 -13.83 -10.74 -1.33
C LEU A 52 -12.92 -11.54 -2.28
N SER A 53 -12.93 -12.88 -2.18
CA SER A 53 -12.12 -13.76 -3.02
C SER A 53 -12.77 -14.14 -4.36
N ARG A 54 -13.99 -13.69 -4.66
CA ARG A 54 -14.74 -14.08 -5.88
C ARG A 54 -13.97 -13.77 -7.17
N LYS A 55 -13.28 -12.63 -7.18
CA LYS A 55 -12.45 -12.17 -8.32
C LYS A 55 -11.17 -13.00 -8.50
N LEU A 56 -10.80 -13.85 -7.54
CA LEU A 56 -9.68 -14.81 -7.68
C LEU A 56 -10.11 -16.14 -8.33
N SER A 57 -11.35 -16.24 -8.82
CA SER A 57 -11.82 -17.45 -9.51
C SER A 57 -10.97 -17.72 -10.77
N SER A 58 -10.85 -19.00 -11.18
CA SER A 58 -9.93 -19.47 -12.23
C SER A 58 -8.41 -19.47 -11.92
N GLY A 59 -8.04 -19.56 -10.64
CA GLY A 59 -6.63 -19.70 -10.24
C GLY A 59 -5.79 -18.45 -10.50
N CYS A 60 -6.43 -17.28 -10.43
CA CYS A 60 -5.86 -15.97 -10.78
C CYS A 60 -5.36 -15.84 -12.23
N LYS A 61 -5.81 -16.70 -13.14
CA LYS A 61 -5.55 -16.53 -14.58
C LYS A 61 -6.45 -15.41 -15.10
N VAL A 62 -5.88 -14.58 -15.97
CA VAL A 62 -6.55 -13.39 -16.50
C VAL A 62 -6.39 -13.35 -18.01
N SER A 63 -7.41 -12.89 -18.71
CA SER A 63 -7.38 -12.71 -20.17
C SER A 63 -7.29 -11.25 -20.60
N SER A 64 -7.48 -10.29 -19.69
CA SER A 64 -7.37 -8.86 -19.94
C SER A 64 -6.72 -8.10 -18.78
N ARG A 65 -6.26 -6.87 -19.04
CA ARG A 65 -5.69 -5.98 -18.02
C ARG A 65 -6.73 -5.50 -17.01
N ASP A 66 -7.98 -5.28 -17.42
CA ASP A 66 -9.05 -4.94 -16.49
C ASP A 66 -9.29 -6.08 -15.49
N GLN A 67 -9.27 -7.33 -15.95
CA GLN A 67 -9.35 -8.50 -15.08
C GLN A 67 -8.12 -8.62 -14.17
N GLU A 68 -6.93 -8.29 -14.66
CA GLU A 68 -5.71 -8.22 -13.84
C GLU A 68 -5.88 -7.24 -12.68
N ASP A 69 -6.34 -6.01 -12.96
CA ASP A 69 -6.56 -5.00 -11.95
C ASP A 69 -7.65 -5.41 -10.94
N GLU A 70 -8.71 -6.09 -11.39
CA GLU A 70 -9.74 -6.67 -10.52
C GLU A 70 -9.17 -7.73 -9.55
N VAL A 71 -8.32 -8.63 -10.05
CA VAL A 71 -7.63 -9.64 -9.24
C VAL A 71 -6.70 -8.96 -8.23
N LEU A 72 -5.95 -7.94 -8.65
CA LEU A 72 -5.05 -7.19 -7.77
C LEU A 72 -5.81 -6.48 -6.64
N ILE A 73 -6.93 -5.83 -6.94
CA ILE A 73 -7.77 -5.18 -5.91
C ILE A 73 -8.28 -6.22 -4.90
N ALA A 74 -8.68 -7.40 -5.38
CA ALA A 74 -9.14 -8.47 -4.50
C ALA A 74 -8.02 -9.00 -3.59
N LEU A 75 -6.82 -9.23 -4.13
CA LEU A 75 -5.64 -9.62 -3.35
C LEU A 75 -5.31 -8.57 -2.27
N LYS A 76 -5.31 -7.28 -2.64
CA LYS A 76 -5.04 -6.18 -1.70
C LYS A 76 -6.09 -6.06 -0.60
N ALA A 77 -7.36 -6.24 -0.94
CA ALA A 77 -8.42 -6.28 0.08
C ALA A 77 -8.27 -7.48 1.00
N LEU A 78 -7.91 -8.66 0.49
CA LEU A 78 -7.61 -9.84 1.30
C LEU A 78 -6.38 -9.61 2.20
N ALA A 79 -5.35 -8.91 1.72
CA ALA A 79 -4.21 -8.55 2.53
C ALA A 79 -4.62 -7.66 3.72
N ASN A 80 -5.57 -6.75 3.53
CA ASN A 80 -6.13 -5.93 4.62
C ASN A 80 -6.89 -6.73 5.69
N VAL A 81 -7.39 -7.93 5.36
CA VAL A 81 -8.06 -8.80 6.33
C VAL A 81 -7.07 -9.35 7.37
N GLN A 82 -5.79 -9.49 7.01
CA GLN A 82 -4.72 -10.03 7.87
C GLN A 82 -4.93 -11.46 8.40
N GLN A 83 -6.00 -12.14 8.01
CA GLN A 83 -6.29 -13.51 8.38
C GLN A 83 -7.00 -14.20 7.22
N LEU A 84 -6.59 -15.44 6.91
CA LEU A 84 -7.11 -16.21 5.79
C LEU A 84 -7.81 -17.48 6.29
N ASN A 85 -8.81 -17.95 5.55
CA ASN A 85 -9.32 -19.30 5.69
C ASN A 85 -8.57 -20.26 4.76
N ASP A 86 -8.64 -21.56 5.02
CA ASP A 86 -7.88 -22.56 4.25
C ASP A 86 -8.19 -22.55 2.74
N PRO A 87 -9.47 -22.45 2.30
CA PRO A 87 -9.78 -22.38 0.87
C PRO A 87 -9.13 -21.20 0.15
N ILE A 88 -9.03 -20.04 0.82
CA ILE A 88 -8.39 -18.85 0.23
C ILE A 88 -6.87 -18.99 0.29
N ALA A 89 -6.31 -19.55 1.36
CA ALA A 89 -4.89 -19.87 1.41
C ALA A 89 -4.49 -20.83 0.28
N ASP A 90 -5.31 -21.84 -0.03
CA ASP A 90 -5.10 -22.73 -1.18
C ASP A 90 -5.14 -22.00 -2.52
N LYS A 91 -6.13 -21.11 -2.71
CA LYS A 91 -6.19 -20.26 -3.92
C LYS A 91 -4.93 -19.41 -4.06
N LEU A 92 -4.48 -18.75 -2.99
CA LEU A 92 -3.25 -17.95 -3.01
C LEU A 92 -2.03 -18.80 -3.40
N ARG A 93 -1.90 -20.00 -2.81
CA ARG A 93 -0.83 -20.96 -3.15
C ARG A 93 -0.82 -21.27 -4.65
N GLN A 94 -1.99 -21.50 -5.25
CA GLN A 94 -2.10 -21.73 -6.69
C GLN A 94 -1.68 -20.47 -7.47
N CYS A 95 -2.19 -19.30 -7.08
CA CYS A 95 -1.92 -18.05 -7.79
C CYS A 95 -0.43 -17.71 -7.86
N PHE A 96 0.33 -17.81 -6.76
CA PHE A 96 1.76 -17.49 -6.81
C PHE A 96 2.65 -18.64 -7.32
N SER A 97 2.16 -19.88 -7.33
CA SER A 97 2.96 -21.05 -7.76
C SER A 97 2.81 -21.37 -9.25
N ASP A 98 1.72 -20.96 -9.90
CA ASP A 98 1.47 -21.22 -11.32
C ASP A 98 2.24 -20.21 -12.21
N PRO A 99 3.21 -20.66 -13.03
CA PRO A 99 3.95 -19.77 -13.93
C PRO A 99 3.12 -19.15 -15.06
N SER A 100 1.92 -19.69 -15.35
CA SER A 100 1.00 -19.11 -16.34
C SER A 100 0.25 -17.88 -15.83
N VAL A 101 0.31 -17.59 -14.53
CA VAL A 101 -0.25 -16.37 -13.93
C VAL A 101 0.75 -15.21 -14.10
N PRO A 102 0.31 -14.00 -14.49
CA PRO A 102 1.19 -12.84 -14.61
C PRO A 102 2.03 -12.56 -13.36
N SER A 103 3.30 -12.16 -13.56
CA SER A 103 4.27 -11.84 -12.50
C SER A 103 3.70 -10.87 -11.46
N ARG A 104 3.02 -9.82 -11.90
CA ARG A 104 2.37 -8.79 -11.10
C ARG A 104 1.34 -9.37 -10.12
N ILE A 105 0.47 -10.27 -10.58
CA ILE A 105 -0.49 -10.99 -9.73
C ILE A 105 0.23 -11.93 -8.76
N ARG A 106 1.22 -12.69 -9.24
CA ARG A 106 1.99 -13.63 -8.38
C ARG A 106 2.69 -12.90 -7.23
N VAL A 107 3.24 -11.71 -7.48
CA VAL A 107 3.83 -10.84 -6.46
C VAL A 107 2.78 -10.37 -5.45
N ALA A 108 1.64 -9.85 -5.92
CA ALA A 108 0.55 -9.43 -5.04
C ALA A 108 -0.01 -10.59 -4.19
N ALA A 109 -0.05 -11.80 -4.75
CA ALA A 109 -0.46 -13.00 -4.03
C ALA A 109 0.54 -13.38 -2.93
N LEU A 110 1.85 -13.22 -3.15
CA LEU A 110 2.88 -13.40 -2.10
C LEU A 110 2.80 -12.31 -1.02
N GLU A 111 2.53 -11.07 -1.40
CA GLU A 111 2.30 -9.97 -0.44
C GLU A 111 1.06 -10.20 0.42
N THR A 112 0.01 -10.77 -0.16
CA THR A 112 -1.20 -11.21 0.55
C THR A 112 -0.88 -12.41 1.45
N ALA A 113 -0.13 -13.39 0.95
CA ALA A 113 0.26 -14.58 1.69
C ALA A 113 1.10 -14.26 2.94
N ARG A 114 1.82 -13.13 2.95
CA ARG A 114 2.57 -12.63 4.12
C ARG A 114 1.66 -12.34 5.31
N THR A 115 0.39 -11.99 5.10
CA THR A 115 -0.49 -11.57 6.19
C THR A 115 -0.97 -12.73 7.05
N ASP A 116 -1.02 -13.95 6.50
CA ASP A 116 -1.20 -15.22 7.22
C ASP A 116 -0.12 -16.23 6.79
N ALA A 117 1.13 -15.85 7.05
CA ALA A 117 2.33 -16.50 6.52
C ALA A 117 2.48 -17.98 6.92
N CYS A 118 2.00 -18.37 8.10
CA CYS A 118 2.19 -19.75 8.57
C CYS A 118 1.42 -20.77 7.71
N ARG A 119 0.27 -20.38 7.15
CA ARG A 119 -0.48 -21.25 6.22
C ARG A 119 0.23 -21.40 4.88
N THR A 120 0.92 -20.37 4.39
CA THR A 120 1.49 -20.34 3.02
C THR A 120 2.98 -20.63 2.96
N LYS A 121 3.68 -20.66 4.11
CA LYS A 121 5.14 -20.82 4.25
C LYS A 121 5.75 -21.93 3.40
N LYS A 122 5.16 -23.13 3.38
CA LYS A 122 5.73 -24.27 2.63
C LYS A 122 5.79 -23.98 1.13
N SER A 123 4.70 -23.47 0.56
CA SER A 123 4.62 -23.12 -0.86
C SER A 123 5.48 -21.90 -1.20
N ALA A 124 5.54 -20.90 -0.31
CA ALA A 124 6.46 -19.76 -0.47
C ALA A 124 7.93 -20.21 -0.47
N LEU A 125 8.30 -21.15 0.40
CA LEU A 125 9.64 -21.74 0.39
C LEU A 125 9.95 -22.50 -0.91
N THR A 126 8.97 -23.17 -1.52
CA THR A 126 9.14 -23.80 -2.83
C THR A 126 9.44 -22.77 -3.91
N VAL A 127 8.72 -21.65 -3.95
CA VAL A 127 9.00 -20.55 -4.90
C VAL A 127 10.39 -19.96 -4.67
N LEU A 128 10.75 -19.70 -3.41
CA LEU A 128 12.08 -19.18 -3.05
C LEU A 128 13.21 -20.13 -3.52
N LYS A 129 13.05 -21.44 -3.38
CA LYS A 129 14.06 -22.44 -3.79
C LYS A 129 14.17 -22.61 -5.30
N ASN A 130 13.17 -22.21 -6.09
CA ASN A 130 13.19 -22.37 -7.53
C ASN A 130 14.05 -21.28 -8.20
N VAL A 131 15.26 -21.64 -8.62
CA VAL A 131 16.23 -20.72 -9.26
C VAL A 131 15.79 -20.20 -10.63
N HIS A 132 14.80 -20.83 -11.26
CA HIS A 132 14.25 -20.40 -12.55
C HIS A 132 13.22 -19.27 -12.41
N GLU A 133 12.73 -19.01 -11.19
CA GLU A 133 11.82 -17.90 -10.94
C GLU A 133 12.56 -16.56 -10.93
N ASP A 134 11.84 -15.50 -11.26
CA ASP A 134 12.37 -14.15 -11.18
C ASP A 134 12.82 -13.82 -9.75
N SER A 135 13.90 -13.04 -9.62
CA SER A 135 14.41 -12.65 -8.30
C SER A 135 13.39 -11.86 -7.48
N GLU A 136 12.53 -11.07 -8.13
CA GLU A 136 11.42 -10.40 -7.46
C GLU A 136 10.51 -11.40 -6.74
N LEU A 137 10.06 -12.45 -7.44
CA LEU A 137 9.18 -13.48 -6.87
C LEU A 137 9.88 -14.27 -5.75
N ARG A 138 11.13 -14.67 -5.97
CA ARG A 138 11.91 -15.42 -4.96
C ARG A 138 12.09 -14.58 -3.69
N ILE A 139 12.42 -13.29 -3.81
CA ILE A 139 12.59 -12.39 -2.68
C ILE A 139 11.25 -12.10 -1.97
N LYS A 140 10.16 -11.88 -2.71
CA LYS A 140 8.82 -11.71 -2.11
C LYS A 140 8.37 -12.97 -1.38
N ALA A 141 8.71 -14.15 -1.90
CA ALA A 141 8.43 -15.42 -1.25
C ALA A 141 9.27 -15.62 0.03
N TYR A 142 10.52 -15.17 0.05
CA TYR A 142 11.32 -15.07 1.26
C TYR A 142 10.66 -14.16 2.30
N LEU A 143 10.25 -12.94 1.93
CA LEU A 143 9.58 -12.01 2.83
C LEU A 143 8.27 -12.57 3.39
N ALA A 144 7.51 -13.33 2.60
CA ALA A 144 6.32 -14.04 3.08
C ALA A 144 6.70 -15.15 4.09
N ALA A 145 7.73 -15.94 3.82
CA ALA A 145 8.15 -17.04 4.68
C ALA A 145 8.72 -16.58 6.04
N VAL A 146 9.50 -15.50 6.06
CA VAL A 146 10.14 -14.96 7.27
C VAL A 146 9.14 -14.42 8.29
N GLN A 147 7.94 -14.04 7.85
CA GLN A 147 6.86 -13.62 8.74
C GLN A 147 6.33 -14.78 9.62
N CYS A 148 6.65 -16.04 9.31
CA CYS A 148 6.38 -17.21 10.17
C CYS A 148 7.70 -17.91 10.58
N PRO A 149 8.50 -17.30 11.47
CA PRO A 149 9.83 -17.77 11.82
C PRO A 149 9.81 -19.09 12.59
N CYS A 150 10.74 -19.99 12.28
CA CYS A 150 10.94 -21.27 12.99
C CYS A 150 12.30 -21.89 12.66
N GLY A 151 12.78 -22.83 13.48
CA GLY A 151 14.06 -23.51 13.25
C GLY A 151 14.17 -24.25 11.91
N SER A 152 13.08 -24.82 11.40
CA SER A 152 13.09 -25.47 10.08
C SER A 152 13.27 -24.47 8.93
N LEU A 153 12.72 -23.25 9.07
CA LEU A 153 12.98 -22.16 8.15
C LEU A 153 14.46 -21.73 8.21
N ALA A 154 15.03 -21.60 9.42
CA ALA A 154 16.42 -21.23 9.61
C ALA A 154 17.38 -22.21 8.88
N ASN A 155 17.16 -23.51 9.05
CA ASN A 155 17.95 -24.54 8.36
C ASN A 155 17.78 -24.46 6.83
N ALA A 156 16.54 -24.31 6.34
CA ALA A 156 16.27 -24.20 4.92
C ALA A 156 16.93 -22.96 4.29
N LEU A 157 16.99 -21.83 5.01
CA LEU A 157 17.67 -20.62 4.55
C LEU A 157 19.18 -20.79 4.54
N LYS A 158 19.75 -21.46 5.54
CA LYS A 158 21.19 -21.76 5.58
C LYS A 158 21.61 -22.60 4.37
N GLU A 159 20.90 -23.70 4.11
CA GLU A 159 21.15 -24.56 2.94
C GLU A 159 20.99 -23.80 1.62
N LEU A 160 19.94 -22.99 1.52
CA LEU A 160 19.68 -22.17 0.32
C LEU A 160 20.83 -21.20 0.05
N LEU A 161 21.30 -20.48 1.08
CA LEU A 161 22.33 -19.45 0.92
C LEU A 161 23.69 -20.02 0.48
N GLU A 162 24.06 -21.21 0.96
CA GLU A 162 25.31 -21.87 0.51
C GLU A 162 25.23 -22.27 -0.98
N ALA A 163 24.06 -22.68 -1.46
CA ALA A 163 23.85 -23.09 -2.85
C ALA A 163 23.46 -21.94 -3.79
N GLU A 164 23.05 -20.77 -3.28
CA GLU A 164 22.44 -19.69 -4.05
C GLU A 164 23.41 -19.07 -5.06
N GLN A 165 23.09 -19.14 -6.36
CA GLN A 165 23.91 -18.57 -7.42
C GLN A 165 23.47 -17.17 -7.86
N VAL A 166 22.23 -16.78 -7.53
CA VAL A 166 21.68 -15.50 -7.92
C VAL A 166 22.08 -14.44 -6.89
N ASN A 167 22.98 -13.55 -7.28
CA ASN A 167 23.42 -12.43 -6.43
C ASN A 167 22.25 -11.58 -5.92
N GLN A 168 21.21 -11.34 -6.72
CA GLN A 168 20.06 -10.56 -6.28
C GLN A 168 19.36 -11.17 -5.05
N VAL A 169 19.11 -12.48 -5.07
CA VAL A 169 18.43 -13.18 -3.97
C VAL A 169 19.33 -13.25 -2.74
N GLY A 170 20.58 -13.68 -2.92
CA GLY A 170 21.53 -13.81 -1.82
C GLY A 170 21.86 -12.48 -1.12
N SER A 171 22.08 -11.41 -1.90
CA SER A 171 22.38 -10.08 -1.34
C SER A 171 21.21 -9.52 -0.52
N PHE A 172 19.97 -9.74 -0.98
CA PHE A 172 18.78 -9.32 -0.25
C PHE A 172 18.63 -10.10 1.06
N ILE A 173 18.71 -11.43 1.01
CA ILE A 173 18.52 -12.27 2.21
C ILE A 173 19.60 -11.97 3.25
N VAL A 174 20.87 -11.85 2.83
CA VAL A 174 21.98 -11.56 3.76
C VAL A 174 21.84 -10.17 4.39
N SER A 175 21.52 -9.13 3.60
CA SER A 175 21.30 -7.78 4.15
C SER A 175 20.09 -7.74 5.10
N HIS A 176 18.98 -8.41 4.76
CA HIS A 176 17.80 -8.51 5.63
C HIS A 176 18.13 -9.25 6.94
N LEU A 177 18.80 -10.41 6.88
CA LEU A 177 19.21 -11.14 8.09
C LEU A 177 20.21 -10.33 8.94
N ARG A 178 21.07 -9.51 8.33
CA ARG A 178 21.96 -8.60 9.06
C ARG A 178 21.17 -7.56 9.84
N ASN A 179 20.21 -6.92 9.21
CA ASN A 179 19.38 -5.91 9.83
C ASN A 179 18.45 -6.50 10.89
N LEU A 180 17.87 -7.66 10.62
CA LEU A 180 17.05 -8.41 11.58
C LEU A 180 17.83 -8.78 12.86
N ARG A 181 19.14 -9.06 12.77
CA ARG A 181 19.98 -9.28 13.96
C ARG A 181 20.23 -8.00 14.77
N ALA A 182 20.25 -6.86 14.09
CA ALA A 182 20.49 -5.55 14.71
C ALA A 182 19.20 -4.85 15.18
N THR A 183 18.03 -5.30 14.73
CA THR A 183 16.75 -4.61 15.01
C THR A 183 16.45 -4.52 16.50
N SER A 184 15.91 -3.35 16.87
CA SER A 184 15.29 -3.07 18.16
C SER A 184 13.75 -3.09 18.07
N ASN A 185 13.15 -3.39 16.91
CA ASN A 185 11.70 -3.44 16.76
C ASN A 185 11.12 -4.68 17.50
N PRO A 186 10.17 -4.53 18.44
CA PRO A 186 9.56 -5.63 19.18
C PRO A 186 8.87 -6.68 18.29
N GLU A 187 8.21 -6.28 17.20
CA GLU A 187 7.49 -7.19 16.30
C GLU A 187 8.43 -8.19 15.63
N LYS A 188 9.72 -7.83 15.51
CA LYS A 188 10.73 -8.66 14.86
C LYS A 188 11.53 -9.51 15.84
N GLN A 189 11.30 -9.43 17.15
CA GLN A 189 12.12 -10.15 18.13
C GLN A 189 12.02 -11.67 17.97
N GLN A 190 10.82 -12.20 17.71
CA GLN A 190 10.65 -13.63 17.44
C GLN A 190 11.44 -14.08 16.20
N ALA A 191 11.37 -13.30 15.11
CA ALA A 191 12.11 -13.60 13.88
C ALA A 191 13.63 -13.50 14.10
N LYS A 192 14.08 -12.49 14.85
CA LYS A 192 15.47 -12.33 15.26
C LYS A 192 15.97 -13.53 16.05
N GLU A 193 15.23 -13.99 17.06
CA GLU A 193 15.62 -15.14 17.88
C GLU A 193 15.79 -16.42 17.06
N GLN A 194 14.85 -16.69 16.15
CA GLN A 194 14.84 -17.91 15.33
C GLN A 194 15.87 -17.87 14.18
N LEU A 195 16.17 -16.69 13.64
CA LEU A 195 16.98 -16.53 12.42
C LEU A 195 18.37 -15.94 12.66
N LYS A 196 18.71 -15.47 13.87
CA LYS A 196 20.02 -14.85 14.18
C LYS A 196 21.24 -15.75 13.90
N GLU A 197 21.05 -17.06 13.97
CA GLU A 197 22.12 -18.04 13.74
C GLU A 197 22.27 -18.43 12.25
N VAL A 198 21.39 -17.94 11.38
CA VAL A 198 21.52 -18.13 9.93
C VAL A 198 22.69 -17.29 9.44
N ARG A 199 23.83 -17.95 9.25
CA ARG A 199 25.06 -17.39 8.68
C ARG A 199 25.44 -18.17 7.44
N THR A 200 26.01 -17.48 6.47
CA THR A 200 26.55 -18.09 5.25
C THR A 200 28.05 -17.87 5.14
N THR A 201 28.77 -18.84 4.59
CA THR A 201 30.19 -18.72 4.25
C THR A 201 30.39 -18.01 2.91
N LYS A 202 29.39 -18.11 2.03
CA LYS A 202 29.37 -17.46 0.72
C LYS A 202 29.21 -15.95 0.85
N ARG A 203 30.01 -15.19 0.11
CA ARG A 203 29.90 -13.72 0.07
C ARG A 203 29.02 -13.29 -1.09
N PHE A 204 28.11 -12.37 -0.80
CA PHE A 204 27.27 -11.71 -1.79
C PHE A 204 27.66 -10.22 -1.89
N PRO A 205 27.54 -9.60 -3.07
CA PRO A 205 27.92 -8.20 -3.27
C PRO A 205 26.92 -7.24 -2.61
N GLU A 206 27.40 -6.12 -2.05
CA GLU A 206 26.59 -5.14 -1.30
C GLU A 206 26.52 -3.75 -1.97
N ASP A 207 26.43 -3.67 -3.31
CA ASP A 207 26.22 -2.38 -4.01
C ASP A 207 24.73 -2.06 -4.11
N PHE A 208 24.28 -1.06 -3.32
CA PHE A 208 22.88 -0.62 -3.27
C PHE A 208 22.31 -0.16 -4.62
N ARG A 209 23.16 0.20 -5.58
CA ARG A 209 22.72 0.68 -6.90
C ARG A 209 22.41 -0.46 -7.87
N LYS A 210 22.86 -1.68 -7.58
CA LYS A 210 22.80 -2.81 -8.51
C LYS A 210 22.15 -4.05 -7.92
N PHE A 211 22.35 -4.28 -6.62
CA PHE A 211 21.90 -5.50 -5.96
C PHE A 211 20.73 -5.21 -5.03
N SER A 212 19.79 -6.15 -5.00
CA SER A 212 18.67 -6.13 -4.06
C SER A 212 19.19 -6.11 -2.63
N HIS A 213 18.58 -5.27 -1.80
CA HIS A 213 19.00 -5.07 -0.43
C HIS A 213 17.84 -4.64 0.46
N ASN A 214 18.00 -4.93 1.74
CA ASN A 214 17.17 -4.39 2.81
C ASN A 214 18.02 -3.44 3.66
N ILE A 215 17.41 -2.34 4.11
CA ILE A 215 17.99 -1.39 5.07
C ILE A 215 16.96 -1.21 6.18
N GLU A 216 17.37 -1.36 7.43
CA GLU A 216 16.54 -1.07 8.58
C GLU A 216 17.28 -0.14 9.53
N PHE A 217 16.60 0.91 9.96
CA PHE A 217 16.99 1.73 11.07
C PHE A 217 15.94 1.59 12.18
N SER A 218 16.36 1.24 13.39
CA SER A 218 15.45 1.07 14.52
C SER A 218 16.08 1.60 15.80
N TYR A 219 15.29 2.30 16.59
CA TYR A 219 15.71 2.85 17.88
C TYR A 219 14.60 2.66 18.91
N LEU A 220 14.96 2.21 20.12
CA LEU A 220 14.03 2.00 21.23
C LEU A 220 14.57 2.71 22.47
N LEU A 221 13.73 3.54 23.09
CA LEU A 221 13.97 4.13 24.40
C LEU A 221 13.32 3.27 25.47
N ASP A 222 14.07 2.31 26.01
CA ASP A 222 13.58 1.34 27.00
C ASP A 222 12.90 2.00 28.21
N GLY A 223 13.46 3.12 28.69
CA GLY A 223 12.90 3.84 29.85
C GLY A 223 11.49 4.40 29.65
N LEU A 224 11.05 4.59 28.39
CA LEU A 224 9.71 5.09 28.05
C LEU A 224 8.89 4.08 27.26
N ASN A 225 9.45 2.93 26.87
CA ASN A 225 8.87 1.98 25.91
C ASN A 225 8.35 2.70 24.64
N VAL A 226 9.16 3.63 24.13
CA VAL A 226 8.88 4.38 22.91
C VAL A 226 9.99 4.09 21.91
N GLY A 227 9.61 3.64 20.72
CA GLY A 227 10.54 3.28 19.68
C GLY A 227 10.08 3.73 18.31
N THR A 228 10.99 3.69 17.34
CA THR A 228 10.69 3.90 15.94
C THR A 228 11.56 2.99 15.10
N SER A 229 11.00 2.46 14.03
CA SER A 229 11.75 1.71 13.02
C SER A 229 11.32 2.11 11.62
N THR A 230 12.30 2.34 10.77
CA THR A 230 12.15 2.59 9.35
C THR A 230 12.84 1.46 8.60
N GLU A 231 12.10 0.77 7.74
CA GLU A 231 12.61 -0.32 6.91
C GLU A 231 12.40 0.00 5.43
N SER A 232 13.44 -0.17 4.63
CA SER A 232 13.38 -0.05 3.18
C SER A 232 13.82 -1.34 2.50
N ASN A 233 13.05 -1.76 1.52
CA ASN A 233 13.38 -2.89 0.65
C ASN A 233 13.53 -2.39 -0.78
N VAL A 234 14.63 -2.74 -1.43
CA VAL A 234 14.83 -2.49 -2.87
C VAL A 234 15.14 -3.81 -3.53
N ILE A 235 14.33 -4.17 -4.54
CA ILE A 235 14.34 -5.47 -5.18
C ILE A 235 14.59 -5.29 -6.68
N PHE A 236 15.73 -5.77 -7.14
CA PHE A 236 16.10 -5.88 -8.54
C PHE A 236 15.76 -7.27 -9.08
N SER A 237 15.33 -7.31 -10.34
CA SER A 237 15.25 -8.55 -11.13
C SER A 237 16.60 -8.83 -11.80
N GLN A 238 16.84 -10.09 -12.17
CA GLN A 238 17.95 -10.44 -13.07
C GLN A 238 17.76 -9.90 -14.49
N LYS A 239 16.52 -9.53 -14.86
CA LYS A 239 16.12 -9.13 -16.20
C LYS A 239 16.17 -7.61 -16.44
N SER A 240 16.34 -6.81 -15.37
CA SER A 240 16.35 -5.35 -15.46
C SER A 240 17.47 -4.76 -14.63
N PHE A 241 18.02 -3.64 -15.10
CA PHE A 241 18.98 -2.83 -14.35
C PHE A 241 18.30 -1.84 -13.40
N LEU A 242 16.98 -1.65 -13.53
CA LEU A 242 16.18 -0.87 -12.59
C LEU A 242 15.60 -1.78 -11.51
N PRO A 243 15.35 -1.24 -10.30
CA PRO A 243 14.58 -1.96 -9.30
C PRO A 243 13.18 -2.30 -9.84
N ARG A 244 12.78 -3.58 -9.73
CA ARG A 244 11.41 -4.01 -9.99
C ARG A 244 10.46 -3.49 -8.92
N SER A 245 10.88 -3.49 -7.65
CA SER A 245 10.09 -2.88 -6.59
C SER A 245 10.95 -2.22 -5.53
N ALA A 246 10.39 -1.18 -4.93
CA ALA A 246 10.94 -0.53 -3.75
C ALA A 246 9.80 -0.30 -2.74
N SER A 247 10.08 -0.51 -1.46
CA SER A 247 9.15 -0.17 -0.39
C SER A 247 9.83 0.52 0.78
N LEU A 248 9.06 1.34 1.47
CA LEU A 248 9.44 2.04 2.69
C LEU A 248 8.34 1.81 3.73
N ASN A 249 8.70 1.27 4.88
CA ASN A 249 7.82 0.97 6.00
C ASN A 249 8.28 1.77 7.22
N LEU A 250 7.40 2.60 7.77
CA LEU A 250 7.60 3.33 9.01
C LEU A 250 6.70 2.74 10.10
N THR A 251 7.31 2.26 11.16
CA THR A 251 6.65 1.74 12.36
C THR A 251 7.07 2.56 13.57
N THR A 252 6.13 2.85 14.46
CA THR A 252 6.39 3.46 15.76
C THR A 252 5.98 2.49 16.85
N GLU A 253 6.64 2.55 17.98
CA GLU A 253 6.31 1.81 19.17
C GLU A 253 5.95 2.78 20.28
N ILE A 254 4.84 2.52 20.96
CA ILE A 254 4.38 3.30 22.10
C ILE A 254 3.81 2.31 23.12
N PHE A 255 4.30 2.38 24.36
CA PHE A 255 3.86 1.50 25.47
C PHE A 255 4.03 0.01 25.17
N GLY A 256 5.11 -0.38 24.49
CA GLY A 256 5.40 -1.78 24.15
C GLY A 256 4.53 -2.37 23.03
N HIS A 257 3.73 -1.53 22.37
CA HIS A 257 2.95 -1.90 21.19
C HIS A 257 3.50 -1.19 19.96
N ALA A 258 3.79 -1.96 18.92
CA ALA A 258 4.20 -1.43 17.63
C ALA A 258 2.99 -1.17 16.73
N PHE A 259 3.09 -0.07 15.96
CA PHE A 259 2.08 0.39 15.04
C PHE A 259 2.76 0.79 13.74
N ASN A 260 2.44 0.10 12.65
CA ASN A 260 2.81 0.54 11.31
C ASN A 260 2.11 1.87 11.00
N LEU A 261 2.84 2.98 10.87
CA LEU A 261 2.25 4.28 10.58
C LEU A 261 1.98 4.45 9.09
N LEU A 262 2.97 4.09 8.27
CA LEU A 262 2.97 4.33 6.84
C LEU A 262 3.78 3.26 6.12
N GLU A 263 3.23 2.68 5.07
CA GLU A 263 3.98 1.89 4.08
C GLU A 263 3.77 2.53 2.70
N LEU A 264 4.87 2.85 2.03
CA LEU A 264 4.89 3.29 0.64
C LEU A 264 5.50 2.18 -0.20
N GLY A 265 4.84 1.82 -1.29
CA GLY A 265 5.33 0.82 -2.24
C GLY A 265 5.30 1.35 -3.66
N VAL A 266 6.35 1.09 -4.41
CA VAL A 266 6.39 1.27 -5.86
C VAL A 266 6.83 -0.03 -6.52
N ARG A 267 6.15 -0.43 -7.58
CA ARG A 267 6.57 -1.54 -8.45
C ARG A 267 6.58 -1.05 -9.88
N THR A 268 7.61 -1.43 -10.62
CA THR A 268 7.79 -1.07 -12.02
C THR A 268 8.08 -2.32 -12.85
N GLU A 269 7.51 -2.39 -14.04
CA GLU A 269 7.80 -3.43 -15.02
C GLU A 269 7.99 -2.77 -16.38
N ASN A 270 9.04 -3.19 -17.10
CA ASN A 270 9.43 -2.66 -18.42
C ASN A 270 9.76 -1.16 -18.48
N LEU A 271 9.85 -0.45 -17.35
CA LEU A 271 10.22 0.98 -17.31
C LEU A 271 11.61 1.24 -17.91
N GLU A 272 12.51 0.24 -17.85
CA GLU A 272 13.81 0.27 -18.51
C GLU A 272 13.75 0.66 -20.00
N ARG A 273 12.68 0.27 -20.72
CA ARG A 273 12.53 0.54 -22.15
C ARG A 273 12.29 2.02 -22.46
N ALA A 274 11.51 2.71 -21.62
CA ALA A 274 11.34 4.16 -21.76
C ALA A 274 12.64 4.91 -21.42
N LEU A 275 13.40 4.41 -20.44
CA LEU A 275 14.65 5.04 -20.02
C LEU A 275 15.81 4.79 -20.98
N GLU A 276 15.77 3.74 -21.80
CA GLU A 276 16.81 3.44 -22.78
C GLU A 276 17.02 4.59 -23.78
N LYS A 277 15.96 5.31 -24.16
CA LYS A 277 16.04 6.51 -25.02
C LYS A 277 16.93 7.61 -24.41
N TYR A 278 17.02 7.68 -23.09
CA TYR A 278 17.80 8.69 -22.38
C TYR A 278 19.17 8.17 -21.95
N PHE A 279 19.22 6.98 -21.36
CA PHE A 279 20.40 6.41 -20.69
C PHE A 279 21.07 5.26 -21.45
N GLY A 280 20.49 4.77 -22.55
CA GLY A 280 21.07 3.71 -23.35
C GLY A 280 22.39 4.14 -24.02
N PRO A 281 23.17 3.21 -24.59
CA PRO A 281 24.45 3.52 -25.23
C PRO A 281 24.38 4.58 -26.34
N ARG A 282 23.23 4.68 -27.02
CA ARG A 282 22.90 5.72 -28.02
C ARG A 282 21.84 6.71 -27.52
N GLY A 283 21.62 6.75 -26.21
CA GLY A 283 20.61 7.59 -25.56
C GLY A 283 21.03 9.06 -25.49
N TYR A 284 20.05 9.92 -25.23
CA TYR A 284 20.22 11.38 -25.18
C TYR A 284 21.42 11.84 -24.36
N PHE A 285 21.65 11.25 -23.17
CA PHE A 285 22.73 11.68 -22.27
C PHE A 285 24.13 11.26 -22.73
N ASN A 286 24.26 10.20 -23.53
CA ASN A 286 25.55 9.78 -24.10
C ASN A 286 25.85 10.52 -25.42
N ALA A 287 24.84 11.12 -26.05
CA ALA A 287 24.96 11.81 -27.33
C ALA A 287 25.23 13.32 -27.22
N HIS A 288 25.04 13.94 -26.04
CA HIS A 288 25.18 15.39 -25.83
C HIS A 288 26.28 15.72 -24.81
N GLU A 289 26.84 16.92 -24.88
CA GLU A 289 27.82 17.37 -23.91
C GLU A 289 27.21 17.54 -22.50
N PRO A 290 27.97 17.27 -21.42
CA PRO A 290 27.47 17.36 -20.04
C PRO A 290 26.87 18.72 -19.68
N LYS A 291 27.37 19.82 -20.27
CA LYS A 291 26.85 21.17 -20.02
C LYS A 291 25.44 21.37 -20.60
N GLU A 292 25.21 20.94 -21.84
CA GLU A 292 23.90 21.03 -22.50
C GLU A 292 22.86 20.15 -21.79
N VAL A 293 23.28 18.95 -21.36
CA VAL A 293 22.48 18.06 -20.54
C VAL A 293 22.09 18.73 -19.22
N TYR A 294 23.04 19.37 -18.54
CA TYR A 294 22.78 20.06 -17.26
C TYR A 294 21.80 21.23 -17.42
N GLU A 295 22.01 22.10 -18.41
CA GLU A 295 21.12 23.24 -18.65
C GLU A 295 19.71 22.78 -19.01
N THR A 296 19.59 21.76 -19.87
CA THR A 296 18.31 21.16 -20.25
C THR A 296 17.62 20.50 -19.05
N ALA A 297 18.37 19.75 -18.23
CA ALA A 297 17.85 19.10 -17.03
C ALA A 297 17.37 20.13 -16.00
N ARG A 298 18.12 21.21 -15.80
CA ARG A 298 17.74 22.32 -14.91
C ARG A 298 16.46 23.01 -15.40
N GLY A 299 16.38 23.31 -16.70
CA GLY A 299 15.19 23.91 -17.31
C GLY A 299 13.94 23.02 -17.15
N LYS A 300 14.07 21.72 -17.45
CA LYS A 300 12.99 20.74 -17.29
C LYS A 300 12.59 20.53 -15.83
N LEU A 301 13.56 20.50 -14.90
CA LEU A 301 13.25 20.35 -13.48
C LEU A 301 12.44 21.55 -12.97
N LEU A 302 12.84 22.77 -13.35
CA LEU A 302 12.11 23.99 -13.01
C LEU A 302 10.67 23.95 -13.58
N SER A 303 10.51 23.61 -14.87
CA SER A 303 9.17 23.52 -15.47
C SER A 303 8.31 22.42 -14.85
N LEU A 304 8.90 21.29 -14.46
CA LEU A 304 8.18 20.23 -13.74
C LEU A 304 7.76 20.69 -12.34
N THR A 305 8.63 21.38 -11.61
CA THR A 305 8.27 21.93 -10.29
C THR A 305 7.14 22.96 -10.40
N ASP A 306 7.17 23.81 -11.44
CA ASP A 306 6.10 24.76 -11.72
C ASP A 306 4.81 24.04 -12.10
N LYS A 307 4.88 22.99 -12.93
CA LYS A 307 3.71 22.18 -13.30
C LYS A 307 3.12 21.43 -12.11
N VAL A 308 3.93 20.83 -11.23
CA VAL A 308 3.45 20.19 -9.99
C VAL A 308 2.78 21.22 -9.10
N LYS A 309 3.39 22.40 -8.93
CA LYS A 309 2.82 23.51 -8.16
C LYS A 309 1.50 23.99 -8.76
N GLU A 310 1.43 24.13 -10.08
CA GLU A 310 0.22 24.52 -10.80
C GLU A 310 -0.87 23.45 -10.68
N ARG A 311 -0.55 22.18 -10.91
CA ARG A 311 -1.48 21.06 -10.75
C ARG A 311 -1.97 20.95 -9.31
N PHE A 312 -1.10 21.06 -8.32
CA PHE A 312 -1.49 21.11 -6.91
C PHE A 312 -2.41 22.29 -6.60
N GLN A 313 -2.12 23.49 -7.12
CA GLN A 313 -2.99 24.66 -7.01
C GLN A 313 -4.34 24.48 -7.72
N GLN A 314 -4.35 23.81 -8.87
CA GLN A 314 -5.55 23.51 -9.64
C GLN A 314 -6.40 22.40 -9.02
N SER A 315 -5.78 21.40 -8.38
CA SER A 315 -6.42 20.33 -7.62
C SER A 315 -7.00 20.84 -6.30
N THR A 316 -6.37 21.84 -5.70
CA THR A 316 -6.88 22.53 -4.50
C THR A 316 -7.89 23.65 -4.82
N ARG A 317 -8.03 24.04 -6.09
CA ARG A 317 -9.08 24.95 -6.59
C ARG A 317 -10.25 24.15 -7.16
N SER A 318 -11.48 24.49 -6.77
CA SER A 318 -12.70 23.84 -7.27
C SER A 318 -12.82 23.99 -8.80
N LYS A 319 -12.53 22.94 -9.57
CA LYS A 319 -12.80 22.91 -11.02
C LYS A 319 -14.30 22.71 -11.25
N ARG A 320 -14.89 23.60 -12.06
CA ARG A 320 -16.29 23.51 -12.52
C ARG A 320 -16.52 22.17 -13.24
N SER A 321 -17.72 21.63 -13.09
CA SER A 321 -18.20 20.39 -13.71
C SER A 321 -17.79 20.24 -15.17
N ALA A 322 -17.06 19.16 -15.49
CA ALA A 322 -16.86 18.71 -16.86
C ALA A 322 -18.20 18.23 -17.45
N LYS A 323 -18.45 18.54 -18.73
CA LYS A 323 -19.63 18.12 -19.46
C LYS A 323 -19.60 16.59 -19.67
N ARG A 324 -20.77 15.95 -19.62
CA ARG A 324 -20.96 14.49 -19.80
C ARG A 324 -20.35 13.95 -21.11
N SER A 325 -20.23 14.78 -22.14
CA SER A 325 -19.65 14.42 -23.44
C SER A 325 -18.15 14.08 -23.41
N ASP A 326 -17.40 14.56 -22.41
CA ASP A 326 -15.96 14.29 -22.31
C ASP A 326 -15.67 12.94 -21.65
N ILE A 327 -16.66 12.34 -20.98
CA ILE A 327 -16.56 11.03 -20.32
C ILE A 327 -16.86 9.90 -21.32
N GLU A 328 -17.78 10.13 -22.26
CA GLU A 328 -18.09 9.17 -23.34
C GLU A 328 -16.96 9.09 -24.39
N LEU A 329 -16.29 10.20 -24.68
CA LEU A 329 -15.12 10.25 -25.59
C LEU A 329 -13.88 9.52 -25.05
N LEU A 330 -13.80 9.31 -23.74
CA LEU A 330 -12.72 8.55 -23.08
C LEU A 330 -13.05 7.05 -22.97
N ALA A 331 -14.33 6.68 -22.95
CA ALA A 331 -14.78 5.29 -22.95
C ALA A 331 -14.66 4.64 -24.34
N ASP A 332 -14.99 5.38 -25.41
CA ASP A 332 -14.97 4.82 -26.77
C ASP A 332 -13.55 4.62 -27.35
N LYS A 333 -12.54 5.35 -26.85
CA LYS A 333 -11.14 5.15 -27.26
C LYS A 333 -10.42 4.04 -26.49
N ALA A 334 -11.04 3.49 -25.45
CA ALA A 334 -10.47 2.39 -24.66
C ALA A 334 -10.85 0.99 -25.19
N HIS A 335 -11.82 0.89 -26.12
CA HIS A 335 -12.37 -0.40 -26.57
C HIS A 335 -11.93 -0.88 -27.96
N GLN A 336 -10.96 -0.22 -28.60
CA GLN A 336 -10.43 -0.69 -29.89
C GLN A 336 -8.92 -0.64 -29.93
N SER A 337 -8.29 -1.64 -29.33
CA SER A 337 -7.10 -2.30 -29.87
C SER A 337 -6.66 -3.40 -28.91
N LEU A 338 -6.74 -4.66 -29.35
CA LEU A 338 -5.59 -5.54 -29.54
C LEU A 338 -6.05 -6.99 -29.69
N GLY A 339 -5.73 -7.55 -30.86
CA GLY A 339 -5.70 -8.98 -31.11
C GLY A 339 -4.45 -9.65 -30.52
N PRO A 340 -4.18 -10.92 -30.84
CA PRO A 340 -3.31 -11.82 -30.07
C PRO A 340 -1.79 -11.58 -30.12
N ASP A 341 -1.31 -10.44 -30.62
CA ASP A 341 0.13 -10.19 -30.77
C ASP A 341 0.71 -9.52 -29.52
N TYR A 342 1.02 -10.39 -28.55
CA TYR A 342 1.69 -10.12 -27.29
C TYR A 342 3.16 -9.71 -27.53
N VAL A 343 3.40 -8.48 -27.98
CA VAL A 343 4.73 -7.85 -27.91
C VAL A 343 4.68 -6.67 -26.94
N ASP A 344 5.45 -6.85 -25.88
CA ASP A 344 5.40 -6.25 -24.55
C ASP A 344 5.83 -4.76 -24.47
N ASN A 345 5.19 -3.84 -25.19
CA ASN A 345 5.51 -2.40 -25.14
C ASN A 345 4.76 -1.61 -24.05
N HIS A 346 4.20 -2.29 -23.04
CA HIS A 346 3.49 -1.67 -21.94
C HIS A 346 4.40 -1.53 -20.71
N ILE A 347 4.39 -0.36 -20.10
CA ILE A 347 5.09 -0.09 -18.85
C ILE A 347 4.07 -0.14 -17.73
N ASP A 348 4.31 -0.96 -16.71
CA ASP A 348 3.49 -1.01 -15.51
C ASP A 348 4.18 -0.21 -14.40
N LEU A 349 3.44 0.70 -13.76
CA LEU A 349 3.90 1.49 -12.62
C LEU A 349 2.83 1.48 -11.53
N ASP A 350 3.02 0.61 -10.55
CA ASP A 350 2.12 0.51 -9.40
C ASP A 350 2.61 1.36 -8.25
N LEU A 351 1.71 2.18 -7.70
CA LEU A 351 1.90 2.91 -6.46
C LEU A 351 0.94 2.37 -5.40
N SER A 352 1.46 2.08 -4.21
CA SER A 352 0.72 1.57 -3.06
C SER A 352 0.99 2.42 -1.82
N VAL A 353 -0.08 2.73 -1.09
CA VAL A 353 -0.03 3.46 0.17
C VAL A 353 -0.83 2.68 1.22
N LYS A 354 -0.16 2.33 2.31
CA LYS A 354 -0.79 1.72 3.49
C LYS A 354 -0.65 2.64 4.69
N LEU A 355 -1.71 2.72 5.48
CA LEU A 355 -1.75 3.43 6.75
C LEU A 355 -2.21 2.44 7.82
N PHE A 356 -1.55 2.42 8.98
CA PHE A 356 -1.97 1.54 10.08
C PHE A 356 -2.00 0.05 9.71
N GLY A 357 -1.08 -0.37 8.83
CA GLY A 357 -0.98 -1.74 8.33
C GLY A 357 -2.09 -2.16 7.36
N SER A 358 -2.91 -1.22 6.86
CA SER A 358 -3.96 -1.46 5.86
C SER A 358 -3.73 -0.60 4.61
N GLU A 359 -3.81 -1.21 3.43
CA GLU A 359 -3.74 -0.54 2.15
C GLU A 359 -4.98 0.32 1.93
N VAL A 360 -4.78 1.63 1.82
CA VAL A 360 -5.85 2.63 1.65
C VAL A 360 -5.90 3.16 0.23
N GLY A 361 -4.80 3.05 -0.51
CA GLY A 361 -4.68 3.54 -1.86
C GLY A 361 -3.75 2.66 -2.69
N TRP A 362 -4.20 2.31 -3.88
CA TRP A 362 -3.40 1.68 -4.90
C TRP A 362 -3.75 2.30 -6.25
N LYS A 363 -2.76 2.52 -7.09
CA LYS A 363 -2.98 3.01 -8.44
C LYS A 363 -1.93 2.49 -9.41
N ASN A 364 -2.39 2.00 -10.55
CA ASN A 364 -1.56 1.79 -11.72
C ASN A 364 -1.47 3.10 -12.53
N LEU A 365 -0.26 3.59 -12.75
CA LEU A 365 0.07 4.70 -13.64
C LEU A 365 0.71 4.23 -14.95
N GLY A 366 0.62 2.93 -15.22
CA GLY A 366 1.10 2.30 -16.43
C GLY A 366 0.48 2.86 -17.72
N GLY A 367 1.09 2.50 -18.84
CA GLY A 367 0.74 3.04 -20.15
C GLY A 367 1.71 2.59 -21.24
N THR A 368 1.47 3.07 -22.45
CA THR A 368 2.41 2.91 -23.56
C THR A 368 3.68 3.74 -23.31
N ILE A 369 4.80 3.33 -23.92
CA ILE A 369 6.11 4.01 -23.76
C ILE A 369 6.02 5.52 -24.07
N ASP A 370 5.21 5.91 -25.06
CA ASP A 370 5.07 7.31 -25.48
C ASP A 370 4.32 8.18 -24.45
N GLU A 371 3.52 7.57 -23.58
CA GLU A 371 2.83 8.25 -22.49
C GLU A 371 3.70 8.44 -21.24
N PHE A 372 4.88 7.81 -21.20
CA PHE A 372 5.81 7.86 -20.06
C PHE A 372 6.72 9.11 -20.10
N THR A 373 6.10 10.29 -20.21
CA THR A 373 6.78 11.57 -19.96
C THR A 373 6.56 12.04 -18.52
N PRO A 374 7.54 12.69 -17.87
CA PRO A 374 7.37 13.22 -16.50
C PRO A 374 6.12 14.11 -16.37
N GLU A 375 5.84 14.91 -17.39
CA GLU A 375 4.69 15.79 -17.47
C GLU A 375 3.36 15.04 -17.51
N ALA A 376 3.28 13.95 -18.29
CA ALA A 376 2.08 13.12 -18.40
C ALA A 376 1.85 12.27 -17.15
N LEU A 377 2.92 11.80 -16.49
CA LEU A 377 2.82 11.09 -15.21
C LEU A 377 2.27 12.00 -14.11
N ILE A 378 2.73 13.25 -14.03
CA ILE A 378 2.18 14.26 -13.12
C ILE A 378 0.67 14.44 -13.40
N ASP A 379 0.29 14.64 -14.66
CA ASP A 379 -1.12 14.83 -15.02
C ASP A 379 -1.97 13.59 -14.71
N LYS A 380 -1.50 12.37 -15.03
CA LYS A 380 -2.18 11.10 -14.71
C LYS A 380 -2.36 10.95 -13.20
N PHE A 381 -1.32 11.22 -12.41
CA PHE A 381 -1.39 11.17 -10.95
C PHE A 381 -2.44 12.15 -10.41
N PHE A 382 -2.33 13.45 -10.75
CA PHE A 382 -3.25 14.46 -10.25
C PHE A 382 -4.68 14.24 -10.76
N ASN A 383 -4.90 13.89 -12.02
CA ASN A 383 -6.23 13.56 -12.55
C ASN A 383 -6.87 12.39 -11.78
N SER A 384 -6.08 11.37 -11.40
CA SER A 384 -6.57 10.25 -10.62
C SER A 384 -6.93 10.65 -9.18
N VAL A 385 -6.21 11.61 -8.59
CA VAL A 385 -6.48 12.12 -7.23
C VAL A 385 -7.69 13.08 -7.23
N ASP A 386 -7.80 13.92 -8.27
CA ASP A 386 -8.86 14.92 -8.46
C ASP A 386 -10.25 14.27 -8.62
N GLY A 387 -10.31 13.05 -9.16
CA GLY A 387 -11.56 12.28 -9.30
C GLY A 387 -12.32 12.06 -7.99
N GLY A 388 -11.63 12.05 -6.84
CA GLY A 388 -12.20 11.80 -5.52
C GLY A 388 -12.63 13.03 -4.71
N LEU A 389 -12.18 14.24 -5.08
CA LEU A 389 -12.35 15.48 -4.29
C LEU A 389 -13.38 16.43 -4.93
N ARG A 390 -14.55 15.91 -5.29
CA ARG A 390 -15.64 16.68 -5.92
C ARG A 390 -16.68 17.13 -4.89
N LYS A 391 -16.44 18.24 -4.18
CA LYS A 391 -17.50 19.09 -3.56
C LYS A 391 -16.92 20.33 -2.88
N SER A 392 -17.09 21.50 -3.51
CA SER A 392 -17.65 22.70 -2.88
C SER A 392 -17.62 23.87 -3.87
N LYS A 393 -18.68 24.67 -3.91
CA LYS A 393 -18.76 25.95 -4.63
C LYS A 393 -18.61 27.10 -3.62
N ASP A 394 -18.02 28.18 -4.12
CA ASP A 394 -17.80 29.49 -3.52
C ASP A 394 -16.50 29.69 -2.71
N VAL A 395 -15.80 30.78 -3.03
CA VAL A 395 -14.49 31.18 -2.48
C VAL A 395 -14.71 31.80 -1.10
N ASP A 396 -15.04 30.93 -0.15
CA ASP A 396 -14.83 31.11 1.27
C ASP A 396 -14.42 29.73 1.81
N LEU A 397 -13.17 29.34 1.54
CA LEU A 397 -12.70 27.99 1.81
C LEU A 397 -12.45 27.84 3.30
N ASN A 398 -13.43 27.25 3.98
CA ASN A 398 -13.38 26.87 5.38
C ASN A 398 -13.31 25.33 5.46
N LEU A 399 -12.11 24.78 5.30
CA LEU A 399 -11.89 23.35 5.39
C LEU A 399 -11.75 22.98 6.86
N ARG A 400 -12.70 22.20 7.38
CA ARG A 400 -12.65 21.62 8.73
C ARG A 400 -12.67 20.12 8.61
N ASN A 401 -11.59 19.47 9.00
CA ASN A 401 -11.51 18.03 9.07
C ASN A 401 -11.23 17.59 10.51
N HIS A 402 -11.86 16.50 10.92
CA HIS A 402 -11.62 15.89 12.23
C HIS A 402 -11.29 14.42 12.00
N VAL A 403 -10.21 13.95 12.61
CA VAL A 403 -9.77 12.57 12.50
C VAL A 403 -9.48 12.07 13.91
N THR A 404 -10.25 11.09 14.35
CA THR A 404 -9.91 10.30 15.53
C THR A 404 -8.86 9.27 15.11
N PHE A 405 -7.62 9.46 15.54
CA PHE A 405 -6.51 8.59 15.17
C PHE A 405 -6.23 7.51 16.22
N LEU A 406 -6.72 7.69 17.45
CA LEU A 406 -6.57 6.74 18.53
C LEU A 406 -7.86 6.67 19.34
N GLU A 407 -8.41 5.47 19.47
CA GLU A 407 -9.52 5.19 20.38
C GLU A 407 -9.31 3.79 20.93
N THR A 408 -8.96 3.72 22.21
CA THR A 408 -8.65 2.46 22.89
C THR A 408 -9.39 2.43 24.21
N GLU A 409 -10.14 1.35 24.44
CA GLU A 409 -10.83 1.07 25.69
C GLU A 409 -10.33 -0.29 26.20
N LEU A 410 -9.67 -0.27 27.36
CA LEU A 410 -9.26 -1.47 28.08
C LEU A 410 -10.15 -1.61 29.32
N THR A 411 -10.83 -2.75 29.44
CA THR A 411 -11.66 -3.06 30.61
C THR A 411 -10.97 -4.15 31.43
N TYR A 412 -10.59 -3.83 32.66
CA TYR A 412 -9.95 -4.77 33.58
C TYR A 412 -10.91 -5.10 34.75
N PRO A 413 -11.30 -6.37 34.95
CA PRO A 413 -12.13 -6.76 36.08
C PRO A 413 -11.30 -6.70 37.38
N THR A 414 -11.69 -5.84 38.32
CA THR A 414 -11.04 -5.79 39.64
C THR A 414 -11.52 -6.94 40.54
N SER A 415 -10.74 -7.28 41.57
CA SER A 415 -11.12 -8.29 42.58
C SER A 415 -12.40 -7.95 43.34
N LEU A 416 -12.81 -6.67 43.33
CA LEU A 416 -14.07 -6.19 43.90
C LEU A 416 -15.27 -6.37 42.96
N GLY A 417 -15.07 -6.96 41.77
CA GLY A 417 -16.11 -7.17 40.75
C GLY A 417 -16.47 -5.93 39.95
N LEU A 418 -15.79 -4.81 40.16
CA LEU A 418 -15.98 -3.57 39.40
C LEU A 418 -15.06 -3.55 38.18
N PRO A 419 -15.58 -3.34 36.96
CA PRO A 419 -14.75 -3.20 35.77
C PRO A 419 -14.08 -1.81 35.75
N LEU A 420 -12.75 -1.82 35.89
CA LEU A 420 -11.91 -0.64 35.69
C LEU A 420 -11.76 -0.40 34.18
N LYS A 421 -12.21 0.76 33.69
CA LYS A 421 -12.11 1.11 32.28
C LYS A 421 -11.05 2.18 32.07
N LEU A 422 -9.98 1.82 31.39
CA LEU A 422 -9.00 2.76 30.86
C LEU A 422 -9.43 3.16 29.45
N VAL A 423 -9.76 4.43 29.25
CA VAL A 423 -10.13 4.97 27.94
C VAL A 423 -9.06 5.96 27.51
N THR A 424 -8.45 5.73 26.35
CA THR A 424 -7.53 6.68 25.71
C THR A 424 -8.11 7.11 24.37
N SER A 425 -8.17 8.43 24.16
CA SER A 425 -8.65 9.02 22.92
C SER A 425 -7.63 10.03 22.39
N GLY A 426 -7.32 9.90 21.11
CA GLY A 426 -6.49 10.80 20.35
C GLY A 426 -7.24 11.28 19.11
N SER A 427 -7.41 12.59 19.00
CA SER A 427 -8.13 13.22 17.89
C SER A 427 -7.36 14.43 17.38
N ALA A 428 -7.33 14.60 16.06
CA ALA A 428 -6.76 15.76 15.40
C ALA A 428 -7.86 16.52 14.67
N ALA A 429 -7.97 17.82 14.91
CA ALA A 429 -8.83 18.73 14.17
C ALA A 429 -7.99 19.70 13.36
N LEU A 430 -8.19 19.71 12.05
CA LEU A 430 -7.53 20.60 11.10
C LEU A 430 -8.57 21.60 10.59
N HIS A 431 -8.31 22.88 10.78
CA HIS A 431 -9.13 23.96 10.26
C HIS A 431 -8.26 24.90 9.43
N LEU A 432 -8.51 24.94 8.13
CA LEU A 432 -7.84 25.84 7.19
C LEU A 432 -8.88 26.81 6.63
N GLN A 433 -8.70 28.09 6.90
CA GLN A 433 -9.52 29.15 6.33
C GLN A 433 -8.71 29.96 5.31
N LEU A 434 -9.20 30.06 4.08
CA LEU A 434 -8.62 30.90 3.02
C LEU A 434 -9.65 31.94 2.57
N LYS A 435 -9.32 33.21 2.76
CA LYS A 435 -10.08 34.37 2.23
C LYS A 435 -9.18 35.17 1.30
N GLY A 436 -9.63 35.48 0.09
CA GLY A 436 -8.84 36.23 -0.88
C GLY A 436 -9.67 37.18 -1.72
N ASN A 437 -9.21 38.42 -1.85
CA ASN A 437 -9.68 39.36 -2.87
C ASN A 437 -8.53 39.60 -3.84
N VAL A 438 -8.67 39.13 -5.08
CA VAL A 438 -7.61 39.12 -6.10
C VAL A 438 -8.18 39.64 -7.41
N ASP A 439 -7.68 40.79 -7.86
CA ASP A 439 -8.07 41.42 -9.13
C ASP A 439 -7.06 41.03 -10.23
N LEU A 440 -7.34 39.91 -10.90
CA LEU A 440 -6.44 39.27 -11.88
C LEU A 440 -6.02 40.18 -13.06
N PRO A 441 -6.88 41.03 -13.64
CA PRO A 441 -6.49 41.96 -14.71
C PRO A 441 -5.45 43.00 -14.28
N ALA A 442 -5.49 43.47 -13.03
CA ALA A 442 -4.52 44.45 -12.51
C ALA A 442 -3.13 43.82 -12.29
N ILE A 443 -3.10 42.56 -11.84
CA ILE A 443 -1.87 41.77 -11.62
C ILE A 443 -1.14 41.49 -12.94
N ILE A 444 -1.87 41.24 -14.02
CA ILE A 444 -1.30 40.96 -15.34
C ILE A 444 -0.72 42.24 -15.99
N ARG A 445 -1.31 43.40 -15.73
CA ARG A 445 -0.89 44.68 -16.32
C ARG A 445 0.26 45.34 -15.58
N ASP A 446 0.29 45.28 -14.25
CA ASP A 446 1.39 45.83 -13.46
C ASP A 446 1.58 45.03 -12.15
N PRO A 447 2.46 44.01 -12.15
CA PRO A 447 2.65 43.13 -11.00
C PRO A 447 3.27 43.84 -9.78
N LYS A 448 3.84 45.04 -9.94
CA LYS A 448 4.45 45.80 -8.84
C LYS A 448 3.45 46.62 -8.03
N ASN A 449 2.30 46.98 -8.61
CA ASN A 449 1.30 47.87 -8.01
C ASN A 449 -0.05 47.20 -7.72
N ALA A 450 -0.18 45.89 -7.94
CA ALA A 450 -1.42 45.18 -7.70
C ALA A 450 -1.69 44.95 -6.20
N ASN A 451 -2.80 45.49 -5.69
CA ASN A 451 -3.29 45.21 -4.35
C ASN A 451 -3.92 43.81 -4.30
N TYR A 452 -3.27 42.88 -3.61
CA TYR A 452 -3.85 41.58 -3.27
C TYR A 452 -3.93 41.43 -1.75
N GLN A 453 -5.10 41.02 -1.25
CA GLN A 453 -5.26 40.64 0.15
C GLN A 453 -5.63 39.17 0.21
N VAL A 454 -4.70 38.35 0.70
CA VAL A 454 -4.90 36.93 0.94
C VAL A 454 -4.72 36.68 2.44
N LYS A 455 -5.78 36.19 3.08
CA LYS A 455 -5.79 35.79 4.49
C LYS A 455 -5.87 34.27 4.57
N VAL A 456 -4.79 33.66 5.04
CA VAL A 456 -4.70 32.22 5.33
C VAL A 456 -4.65 32.04 6.84
N VAL A 457 -5.57 31.27 7.40
CA VAL A 457 -5.61 30.93 8.83
C VAL A 457 -5.57 29.42 8.98
N PRO A 458 -4.39 28.82 9.15
CA PRO A 458 -4.25 27.42 9.52
C PRO A 458 -4.42 27.27 11.03
N ARG A 459 -5.20 26.28 11.46
CA ARG A 459 -5.36 25.88 12.86
C ARG A 459 -5.33 24.38 12.92
N SER A 460 -4.47 23.83 13.76
CA SER A 460 -4.46 22.41 14.10
C SER A 460 -4.60 22.27 15.61
N VAL A 461 -5.50 21.38 16.04
CA VAL A 461 -5.64 21.01 17.45
C VAL A 461 -5.44 19.51 17.53
N PHE A 462 -4.50 19.10 18.37
CA PHE A 462 -4.30 17.70 18.71
C PHE A 462 -4.78 17.51 20.14
N TYR A 463 -5.74 16.61 20.32
CA TYR A 463 -6.20 16.16 21.62
C TYR A 463 -5.63 14.76 21.84
N LEU A 464 -4.93 14.58 22.96
CA LEU A 464 -4.56 13.27 23.46
C LEU A 464 -4.95 13.26 24.94
N GLY A 465 -5.91 12.42 25.29
CA GLY A 465 -6.42 12.32 26.65
C GLY A 465 -6.66 10.88 27.04
N GLY A 466 -6.26 10.54 28.26
CA GLY A 466 -6.57 9.27 28.88
C GLY A 466 -7.28 9.51 30.20
N PHE A 467 -8.31 8.72 30.51
CA PHE A 467 -8.93 8.73 31.82
C PHE A 467 -9.27 7.31 32.26
N VAL A 468 -9.12 7.09 33.56
CA VAL A 468 -9.52 5.84 34.22
C VAL A 468 -10.88 6.11 34.84
N LYS A 469 -11.89 5.32 34.48
CA LYS A 469 -13.22 5.38 35.09
C LYS A 469 -13.56 4.06 35.77
N ASP A 470 -14.14 4.16 36.95
CA ASP A 470 -14.85 3.07 37.60
C ASP A 470 -16.31 3.11 37.12
N SER A 471 -16.74 2.12 36.34
CA SER A 471 -18.12 2.10 35.84
C SER A 471 -19.03 1.39 36.83
N ARG A 472 -19.72 2.19 37.66
CA ARG A 472 -20.92 1.73 38.37
C ARG A 472 -22.08 1.59 37.38
N GLY A 473 -22.36 0.35 37.00
CA GLY A 473 -23.64 -0.17 36.45
C GLY A 473 -24.40 0.70 35.44
N GLY A 474 -24.17 0.46 34.15
CA GLY A 474 -25.10 0.79 33.07
C GLY A 474 -25.22 -0.43 32.14
N ARG A 475 -26.37 -1.12 32.18
CA ARG A 475 -26.63 -2.30 31.34
C ARG A 475 -26.56 -1.90 29.86
N HIS A 476 -25.60 -2.45 29.12
CA HIS A 476 -25.74 -2.57 27.67
C HIS A 476 -26.39 -3.93 27.40
N LEU A 477 -27.57 -3.89 26.78
CA LEU A 477 -28.26 -5.05 26.24
C LEU A 477 -27.43 -5.59 25.07
N ASP A 478 -26.93 -6.81 25.19
CA ASP A 478 -26.38 -7.58 24.08
C ASP A 478 -27.54 -8.03 23.17
N GLU A 479 -27.72 -7.34 22.03
CA GLU A 479 -28.58 -7.84 20.95
C GLU A 479 -27.84 -8.93 20.17
N LEU A 480 -28.20 -10.18 20.45
CA LEU A 480 -27.96 -11.33 19.58
C LEU A 480 -28.81 -11.18 18.31
N LEU A 481 -28.21 -10.69 17.22
CA LEU A 481 -28.81 -10.70 15.90
C LEU A 481 -28.01 -11.61 14.96
N THR A 482 -28.56 -12.81 14.74
CA THR A 482 -28.24 -13.65 13.59
C THR A 482 -28.71 -12.96 12.31
N CYS A 483 -27.87 -12.88 11.28
CA CYS A 483 -28.25 -12.26 10.02
C CYS A 483 -29.33 -13.10 9.31
N SER A 484 -30.58 -12.66 9.43
CA SER A 484 -31.67 -13.11 8.57
C SER A 484 -31.62 -12.37 7.24
N ARG A 485 -31.92 -13.10 6.16
CA ARG A 485 -32.09 -12.61 4.80
C ARG A 485 -33.29 -11.67 4.74
N ASP A 486 -33.09 -10.37 4.89
CA ASP A 486 -34.08 -9.37 4.47
C ASP A 486 -33.37 -8.15 3.87
N SER A 487 -33.00 -8.27 2.60
CA SER A 487 -32.65 -7.14 1.74
C SER A 487 -33.34 -7.23 0.38
N GLN A 488 -34.62 -7.60 0.39
CA GLN A 488 -35.53 -7.41 -0.73
C GLN A 488 -36.79 -6.69 -0.22
N ALA A 489 -36.68 -5.40 0.06
CA ALA A 489 -37.81 -4.47 0.07
C ALA A 489 -37.31 -3.05 0.31
N ASN A 490 -36.98 -2.32 -0.75
CA ASN A 490 -37.72 -1.14 -1.18
C ASN A 490 -36.95 -0.38 -2.26
N ILE A 491 -37.74 -0.04 -3.28
CA ILE A 491 -37.44 0.58 -4.58
C ILE A 491 -36.88 2.00 -4.40
#